data_AF-A0A9N9ABF3-F1
#
_entry.id   AF-A0A9N9ABF3-F1
#
_cell.length_a   1.000
_cell.length_b   1.000
_cell.length_c   1.000
_cell.angle_alpha   90.00
_cell.angle_beta   90.00
_cell.angle_gamma   90.00
#
_symmetry.space_group_name_H-M   'P 1'
#
loop_
_entity.id
_entity.type
_entity.pdbx_description
1 polymer ?
#
loop_
_entity_poly.entity_id
_entity_poly.type
_entity_poly.pdbx_seq_one_letter_code
_entity_poly.pdbx_strand_id
1 'polypeptide(L)'
;MTNYSVLSIYRQLLREVRIQFVARNKNTLWENELKQKFRDNRGITDTELINILTKDAQDVLTFLKSTRKHAELLQLYNPTHGLSQESKLKLTANRVGLTLSDATSSSE
;
A
#
# COMPACT_ATOMS: atom_id res chain seq x y z
N MET A 1 -23.18 1.36 -13.71
CA MET A 1 -22.63 1.52 -12.35
C MET A 1 -23.00 0.27 -11.56
N THR A 2 -22.01 -0.46 -11.07
CA THR A 2 -22.22 -1.68 -10.27
C THR A 2 -22.69 -1.28 -8.86
N ASN A 3 -23.93 -1.62 -8.51
CA ASN A 3 -24.44 -1.48 -7.14
C ASN A 3 -23.76 -2.53 -6.25
N TYR A 4 -22.66 -2.16 -5.59
CA TYR A 4 -22.01 -3.03 -4.63
C TYR A 4 -22.75 -2.98 -3.30
N SER A 5 -23.06 -4.14 -2.74
CA SER A 5 -23.51 -4.24 -1.35
C SER A 5 -22.45 -3.67 -0.40
N VAL A 6 -22.87 -2.88 0.59
CA VAL A 6 -22.00 -2.32 1.65
C VAL A 6 -21.12 -3.40 2.30
N LEU A 7 -21.70 -4.59 2.54
CA LEU A 7 -20.96 -5.73 3.10
C LEU A 7 -19.89 -6.27 2.14
N SER A 8 -20.11 -6.19 0.83
CA SER A 8 -19.12 -6.57 -0.17
C SER A 8 -17.93 -5.61 -0.14
N ILE A 9 -18.19 -4.30 -0.13
CA ILE A 9 -17.15 -3.26 -0.05
C ILE A 9 -16.35 -3.42 1.25
N TYR A 10 -17.04 -3.56 2.38
CA TYR A 10 -16.41 -3.78 3.68
C TYR A 10 -15.46 -4.99 3.66
N ARG A 11 -15.91 -6.15 3.14
CA ARG A 11 -15.07 -7.35 3.07
C ARG A 11 -13.87 -7.17 2.14
N GLN A 12 -14.05 -6.48 1.02
CA GLN A 12 -12.95 -6.21 0.09
C GLN A 12 -11.92 -5.26 0.70
N LEU A 13 -12.37 -4.19 1.35
CA LEU A 13 -11.50 -3.20 1.98
C LEU A 13 -10.75 -3.80 3.18
N LEU A 14 -11.42 -4.61 3.99
CA LEU A 14 -10.77 -5.37 5.07
C LEU A 14 -9.67 -6.31 4.54
N ARG A 15 -9.91 -6.99 3.40
CA ARG A 15 -8.89 -7.84 2.76
C ARG A 15 -7.70 -7.02 2.28
N GLU A 16 -7.92 -5.90 1.58
CA GLU A 16 -6.83 -5.04 1.11
C GLU A 16 -6.01 -4.47 2.26
N VAL A 17 -6.66 -4.01 3.34
CA VAL A 17 -5.97 -3.50 4.53
C VAL A 17 -5.11 -4.61 5.17
N ARG A 18 -5.63 -5.83 5.28
CA ARG A 18 -4.86 -6.96 5.82
C ARG A 18 -3.65 -7.32 4.96
N ILE A 19 -3.82 -7.31 3.63
CA ILE A 19 -2.74 -7.60 2.69
C ILE A 19 -1.62 -6.55 2.79
N GLN A 20 -1.96 -5.26 2.87
CA GLN A 20 -0.97 -4.18 2.77
C GLN A 20 -0.34 -3.82 4.12
N PHE A 21 -1.13 -3.78 5.20
CA PHE A 21 -0.67 -3.26 6.50
C PHE A 21 -0.42 -4.36 7.53
N VAL A 22 -1.24 -5.42 7.56
CA VAL A 22 -1.13 -6.48 8.56
C VAL A 22 -0.10 -7.53 8.16
N ALA A 23 -0.07 -7.97 6.90
CA ALA A 23 0.81 -9.05 6.46
C ALA A 23 2.31 -8.71 6.62
N ARG A 24 2.68 -7.43 6.44
CA ARG A 24 4.08 -6.99 6.50
C ARG A 24 4.58 -6.73 7.91
N ASN A 25 3.76 -6.06 8.75
CA ASN A 25 4.21 -5.54 10.05
C ASN A 25 3.45 -6.12 11.25
N LYS A 26 2.49 -7.04 11.04
CA LYS A 26 1.54 -7.56 12.05
C LYS A 26 0.77 -6.47 12.81
N ASN A 27 0.73 -5.25 12.28
CA ASN A 27 0.05 -4.13 12.93
C ASN A 27 -1.46 -4.20 12.64
N THR A 28 -2.25 -4.47 13.67
CA THR A 28 -3.72 -4.59 13.58
C THR A 28 -4.46 -3.26 13.77
N LEU A 29 -3.74 -2.14 13.99
CA LEU A 29 -4.34 -0.82 14.25
C LEU A 29 -5.30 -0.43 13.12
N TRP A 30 -4.83 -0.46 11.87
CA TRP A 30 -5.66 -0.10 10.71
C TRP A 30 -6.86 -1.02 10.50
N GLU A 31 -6.72 -2.30 10.84
CA GLU A 31 -7.83 -3.25 10.78
C GLU A 31 -8.91 -2.91 11.82
N ASN A 32 -8.50 -2.54 13.03
CA ASN A 32 -9.39 -2.21 14.13
C ASN A 32 -10.09 -0.86 13.91
N GLU A 33 -9.35 0.16 13.46
CA GLU A 33 -9.90 1.47 13.09
C GLU A 33 -10.98 1.33 12.00
N LEU A 34 -10.71 0.52 10.98
CA LEU A 34 -11.68 0.26 9.93
C LEU A 34 -12.95 -0.40 10.49
N LYS A 35 -12.80 -1.43 11.33
CA LYS A 35 -13.94 -2.10 11.97
C LYS A 35 -14.73 -1.13 12.83
N GLN A 36 -14.06 -0.25 13.57
CA GLN A 36 -14.69 0.73 14.42
C GLN A 36 -15.50 1.73 13.60
N LYS A 37 -14.92 2.32 12.54
CA LYS A 37 -15.65 3.22 11.62
C LYS A 37 -16.90 2.60 11.03
N PHE A 38 -16.88 1.33 10.64
CA PHE A 38 -18.07 0.64 10.12
C PHE A 38 -19.10 0.32 11.22
N ARG A 39 -18.66 0.09 12.46
CA ARG A 39 -19.54 -0.12 13.61
C ARG A 39 -20.24 1.17 14.04
N ASP A 40 -19.49 2.27 14.08
CA ASP A 40 -20.01 3.59 14.48
C ASP A 40 -21.12 4.05 13.52
N ASN A 41 -20.95 3.77 12.22
CA ASN A 41 -21.92 4.14 11.18
C ASN A 41 -23.08 3.13 11.01
N ARG A 42 -23.18 2.09 11.85
CA ARG A 42 -24.22 1.05 11.73
C ARG A 42 -25.64 1.56 12.00
N GLY A 43 -25.76 2.60 12.83
CA GLY A 43 -27.04 3.18 13.24
C GLY A 43 -27.60 4.23 12.28
N ILE A 44 -26.90 4.55 11.19
CA ILE A 44 -27.34 5.56 10.23
C ILE A 44 -28.52 5.02 9.45
N THR A 45 -29.64 5.73 9.50
CA THR A 45 -30.87 5.43 8.75
C THR A 45 -31.06 6.35 7.53
N ASP A 46 -30.29 7.43 7.45
CA ASP A 46 -30.35 8.37 6.33
C ASP A 46 -29.76 7.76 5.06
N THR A 47 -30.58 7.67 4.02
CA THR A 47 -30.22 7.01 2.75
C THR A 47 -29.15 7.79 1.99
N GLU A 48 -29.17 9.13 2.04
CA GLU A 48 -28.18 9.95 1.33
C GLU A 48 -26.80 9.82 1.97
N LEU A 49 -26.74 9.86 3.30
CA LEU A 49 -25.50 9.66 4.04
C LEU A 49 -24.92 8.25 3.81
N ILE A 50 -25.77 7.22 3.79
CA ILE A 50 -25.33 5.85 3.46
C ILE A 50 -24.69 5.81 2.07
N ASN A 51 -25.29 6.47 1.07
CA ASN A 51 -24.75 6.49 -0.28
C ASN A 51 -23.40 7.22 -0.35
N ILE A 52 -23.25 8.35 0.34
CA ILE A 52 -22.00 9.10 0.42
C ILE A 52 -20.90 8.24 1.06
N LEU A 53 -21.17 7.67 2.25
CA LEU A 53 -20.21 6.82 2.95
C LEU A 53 -19.84 5.56 2.16
N THR A 54 -20.81 4.99 1.44
CA THR A 54 -20.56 3.82 0.57
C THR A 54 -19.66 4.19 -0.60
N LYS A 55 -19.85 5.38 -1.18
CA LYS A 55 -18.98 5.91 -2.23
C LYS A 55 -17.57 6.18 -1.71
N ASP A 56 -17.43 6.83 -0.55
CA ASP A 56 -16.14 7.09 0.06
C ASP A 56 -15.37 5.79 0.34
N ALA A 57 -16.06 4.77 0.87
CA ALA A 57 -15.46 3.45 1.09
C ALA A 57 -15.01 2.80 -0.24
N GLN A 58 -15.76 2.98 -1.32
CA GLN A 58 -15.40 2.49 -2.64
C GLN A 58 -14.19 3.22 -3.23
N ASP A 59 -14.09 4.54 -3.02
CA ASP A 59 -12.97 5.35 -3.48
C ASP A 59 -11.68 4.96 -2.74
N VAL A 60 -11.75 4.77 -1.42
CA VAL A 60 -10.63 4.25 -0.61
C VAL A 60 -10.22 2.85 -1.08
N LEU A 61 -11.18 1.95 -1.32
CA LEU A 61 -10.90 0.62 -1.84
C LEU A 61 -10.15 0.68 -3.18
N THR A 62 -10.58 1.57 -4.07
CA THR A 62 -9.97 1.77 -5.38
C THR A 62 -8.55 2.31 -5.24
N PHE A 63 -8.34 3.30 -4.37
CA PHE A 63 -7.03 3.85 -4.06
C PHE A 63 -6.05 2.82 -3.49
N LEU A 64 -6.50 1.96 -2.55
CA LEU A 64 -5.65 0.93 -1.98
C LEU A 64 -5.24 -0.11 -3.04
N LYS A 65 -6.18 -0.54 -3.89
CA LYS A 65 -5.89 -1.48 -4.98
C LYS A 65 -4.92 -0.88 -5.99
N SER A 66 -5.11 0.38 -6.39
CA SER A 66 -4.23 1.04 -7.34
C SER A 66 -2.83 1.26 -6.77
N THR A 67 -2.72 1.62 -5.48
CA THR A 67 -1.43 1.76 -4.79
C THR A 67 -0.65 0.45 -4.77
N ARG A 68 -1.31 -0.66 -4.41
CA ARG A 68 -0.70 -2.00 -4.46
C ARG A 68 -0.28 -2.35 -5.87
N LYS A 69 -1.16 -2.13 -6.86
CA LYS A 69 -0.85 -2.46 -8.25
C LYS A 69 0.31 -1.62 -8.79
N HIS A 70 0.38 -0.35 -8.44
CA HIS A 70 1.47 0.54 -8.78
C HIS A 70 2.80 0.02 -8.20
N ALA A 71 2.81 -0.40 -6.94
CA ALA A 71 4.01 -1.00 -6.32
C ALA A 71 4.45 -2.30 -7.04
N GLU A 72 3.50 -3.18 -7.41
CA GLU A 72 3.79 -4.39 -8.19
C GLU A 72 4.40 -4.04 -9.57
N LEU A 73 3.83 -3.06 -10.27
CA LEU A 73 4.32 -2.64 -11.58
C LEU A 73 5.72 -2.01 -11.50
N LEU A 74 5.97 -1.20 -10.47
CA LEU A 74 7.30 -0.64 -10.23
C LEU A 74 8.35 -1.73 -10.02
N GLN A 75 8.04 -2.78 -9.25
CA GLN A 75 8.95 -3.89 -9.05
C GLN A 75 9.24 -4.67 -10.34
N LEU A 76 8.22 -4.87 -11.19
CA LEU A 76 8.35 -5.62 -12.44
C LEU A 76 9.14 -4.87 -13.50
N TYR A 77 8.89 -3.57 -13.67
CA TYR A 77 9.42 -2.79 -14.80
C TYR A 77 10.58 -1.88 -14.42
N ASN A 78 10.77 -1.59 -13.13
CA ASN A 78 11.90 -0.79 -12.65
C ASN A 78 12.51 -1.42 -11.38
N PRO A 79 13.24 -2.53 -11.50
CA PRO A 79 13.85 -3.21 -10.35
C PRO A 79 14.92 -2.36 -9.64
N THR A 80 15.38 -1.28 -10.29
CA THR A 80 16.29 -0.30 -9.67
C THR A 80 15.58 0.81 -8.89
N HIS A 81 14.24 0.80 -8.87
CA HIS A 81 13.42 1.74 -8.14
C HIS A 81 13.60 1.53 -6.63
N GLY A 82 14.14 2.53 -5.94
CA GLY A 82 14.44 2.47 -4.51
C GLY A 82 15.89 2.08 -4.16
N LEU A 83 16.74 1.77 -5.14
CA LEU A 83 18.18 1.67 -4.89
C LEU A 83 18.79 3.06 -4.66
N SER A 84 19.56 3.18 -3.58
CA SER A 84 20.43 4.34 -3.36
C SER A 84 21.40 4.51 -4.53
N GLN A 85 21.82 5.74 -4.80
CA GLN A 85 22.81 6.03 -5.85
C GLN A 85 24.10 5.21 -5.65
N GLU A 86 24.51 5.03 -4.40
CA GLU A 86 25.65 4.21 -4.03
C GLU A 86 25.48 2.74 -4.45
N SER A 87 24.29 2.16 -4.22
CA SER A 87 23.99 0.79 -4.64
C SER A 87 23.95 0.66 -6.17
N LYS A 88 23.48 1.69 -6.89
CA LYS A 88 23.50 1.73 -8.35
C LYS A 88 24.93 1.81 -8.90
N LEU A 89 25.78 2.64 -8.30
CA LEU A 89 27.20 2.74 -8.64
C LEU A 89 27.91 1.41 -8.42
N LYS A 90 27.65 0.72 -7.29
CA LYS A 90 28.22 -0.61 -7.01
C LYS A 90 27.79 -1.68 -8.01
N LEU A 91 26.51 -1.73 -8.38
CA LEU A 91 26.02 -2.65 -9.42
C LEU A 91 26.62 -2.36 -10.80
N THR A 92 26.84 -1.09 -11.11
CA THR A 92 27.44 -0.66 -12.38
C THR A 92 28.93 -0.98 -12.41
N ALA A 93 29.66 -0.72 -11.32
CA ALA A 93 31.05 -1.09 -11.16
C ALA A 93 31.24 -2.60 -11.29
N ASN A 94 30.45 -3.41 -10.57
CA ASN A 94 30.52 -4.86 -10.65
C ASN A 94 30.25 -5.40 -12.07
N ARG A 95 29.38 -4.74 -12.84
CA ARG A 95 29.10 -5.11 -14.24
C ARG A 95 30.31 -4.95 -15.16
N VAL A 96 31.21 -4.02 -14.86
CA VAL A 96 32.45 -3.79 -15.62
C VAL A 96 33.67 -4.46 -14.97
N GLY A 97 33.46 -5.33 -13.97
CA GLY A 97 34.54 -6.00 -13.24
C GLY A 97 35.28 -5.10 -12.25
N LEU A 98 34.72 -3.94 -11.91
CA LEU A 98 35.28 -3.00 -10.95
C LEU A 98 34.60 -3.14 -9.59
N THR A 99 35.36 -3.25 -8.50
CA THR A 99 34.80 -3.24 -7.14
C THR A 99 35.00 -1.86 -6.53
N LEU A 100 33.90 -1.16 -6.22
CA LEU A 100 33.99 0.05 -5.41
C LEU A 100 34.36 -0.37 -3.98
N SER A 101 35.58 -0.05 -3.57
CA SER A 101 36.00 -0.09 -2.17
C SER A 101 35.44 1.12 -1.44
N ASP A 102 34.96 0.94 -0.21
CA ASP A 102 34.42 1.99 0.66
C ASP A 102 35.55 2.95 1.10
N ALA A 103 36.02 3.79 0.18
CA ALA A 103 37.15 4.70 0.34
C ALA A 103 36.78 5.97 1.14
N THR A 104 36.10 5.78 2.28
CA THR A 104 35.89 6.81 3.31
C THR A 104 36.40 6.37 4.69
N SER A 105 37.26 5.34 4.74
CA SER A 105 37.97 4.89 5.96
C SER A 105 39.47 5.22 5.94
N SER A 106 39.88 6.28 5.25
CA SER A 106 41.24 6.81 5.33
C SER A 106 41.19 8.33 5.44
N SER A 107 40.97 8.78 6.66
CA SER A 107 41.36 10.10 7.16
C SER A 107 42.15 9.87 8.44
N GLU A 108 43.43 9.53 8.27
CA GLU A 108 44.53 9.86 9.20
C GLU A 108 45.73 10.30 8.36
#